data_AF-A0A836JW77-F1
#
_entry.id   AF-A0A836JW77-F1
#
_cell.length_a   1.000
_cell.length_b   1.000
_cell.length_c   1.000
_cell.angle_alpha   90.00
_cell.angle_beta   90.00
_cell.angle_gamma   90.00
#
_symmetry.space_group_name_H-M   'P 1'
#
loop_
_entity.id
_entity.type
_entity.pdbx_description
1 polymer ?
#
loop_
_entity_poly.entity_id
_entity_poly.type
_entity_poly.pdbx_seq_one_letter_code
_entity_poly.pdbx_strand_id
1 'polypeptide(L)'
;MIRNVIVAMSGGVDSAMTALLLKNKDVRLLQAQDSNKDQTFFLSQIPQQTLRRCMFPLGNYLKNHVKVMAMQAGLCQIARKKESMGICFVGKREFQDFISEYIADKPGNYIDLDSGLQIGKHDGIHKRTIGQRCKIAGALKPYYVFNKDQESNTITVVGGTTHSALYTDFLITRKIHWISEEPCELRWNNGVLNCNFRFQHRHPLIACRVYKMSNDRLFIRLDAPLRAITKGQYAVLYSGEECLGSSMITYAGPSYFALGRNCTDYIRWHNLIASNKV
;
A
#
# COMPACT_ATOMS: atom_id res chain seq x y z
N MET A 1 -1.85 -9.08 -37.43
CA MET A 1 -0.59 -8.37 -37.77
C MET A 1 -0.13 -7.63 -36.52
N ILE A 2 0.74 -8.28 -35.74
CA ILE A 2 1.21 -7.77 -34.44
C ILE A 2 2.24 -6.67 -34.72
N ARG A 3 1.94 -5.44 -34.33
CA ARG A 3 2.92 -4.34 -34.32
C ARG A 3 2.77 -3.56 -33.02
N ASN A 4 3.93 -3.39 -32.37
CA ASN A 4 4.21 -2.63 -31.15
C ASN A 4 4.04 -3.42 -29.86
N VAL A 5 5.10 -4.16 -29.53
CA VAL A 5 5.36 -4.76 -28.23
C VAL A 5 5.91 -3.67 -27.32
N ILE A 6 5.21 -3.35 -26.23
CA ILE A 6 5.82 -2.64 -25.08
C ILE A 6 5.94 -3.67 -23.96
N VAL A 7 7.16 -4.18 -23.80
CA VAL A 7 7.57 -4.95 -22.62
C VAL A 7 7.92 -3.93 -21.53
N ALA A 8 7.13 -3.84 -20.47
CA ALA A 8 7.61 -3.21 -19.25
C ALA A 8 8.68 -4.14 -18.64
N MET A 9 9.95 -3.86 -18.94
CA MET A 9 11.07 -4.53 -18.28
C MET A 9 11.45 -3.74 -17.02
N SER A 10 11.13 -4.28 -15.84
CA SER A 10 11.89 -3.97 -14.64
C SER A 10 12.79 -5.16 -14.28
N GLY A 11 14.01 -5.19 -14.84
CA GLY A 11 15.19 -5.90 -14.29
C GLY A 11 15.14 -7.41 -13.98
N GLY A 12 14.05 -8.12 -14.30
CA GLY A 12 13.82 -9.54 -14.00
C GLY A 12 12.47 -9.98 -14.56
N VAL A 13 12.25 -11.29 -14.72
CA VAL A 13 11.00 -11.87 -15.25
C VAL A 13 9.92 -11.85 -14.15
N ASP A 14 9.64 -10.67 -13.61
CA ASP A 14 8.97 -10.50 -12.31
C ASP A 14 7.56 -9.89 -12.40
N SER A 15 7.10 -9.51 -13.59
CA SER A 15 5.77 -8.92 -13.76
C SER A 15 4.73 -9.96 -14.18
N ALA A 16 4.08 -10.60 -13.20
CA ALA A 16 2.83 -11.34 -13.41
C ALA A 16 1.65 -10.35 -13.31
N MET A 17 1.00 -10.06 -14.44
CA MET A 17 -0.14 -9.14 -14.57
C MET A 17 -1.04 -9.63 -15.70
N THR A 18 -2.37 -9.54 -15.55
CA THR A 18 -3.32 -9.82 -16.64
C THR A 18 -4.01 -8.50 -16.96
N ALA A 19 -3.82 -7.96 -18.16
CA ALA A 19 -4.80 -7.03 -18.71
C ALA A 19 -5.78 -7.85 -19.55
N LEU A 20 -7.05 -7.84 -19.16
CA LEU A 20 -8.10 -8.25 -20.08
C LEU A 20 -8.34 -7.10 -21.07
N LEU A 21 -8.06 -7.34 -22.34
CA LEU A 21 -8.55 -6.53 -23.43
C LEU A 21 -10.02 -6.90 -23.68
N LEU A 22 -10.95 -6.01 -23.37
CA LEU A 22 -12.34 -6.14 -23.84
C LEU A 22 -12.82 -4.88 -24.56
N LYS A 23 -13.67 -5.13 -25.56
CA LYS A 23 -14.13 -4.24 -26.64
C LYS A 23 -14.67 -2.89 -26.18
N ASN A 24 -14.48 -1.90 -27.07
CA ASN A 24 -14.99 -0.53 -27.06
C ASN A 24 -14.20 0.47 -26.18
N LYS A 25 -13.12 0.98 -26.79
CA LYS A 25 -12.33 2.19 -26.48
C LYS A 25 -11.56 2.24 -25.14
N ASP A 26 -11.96 1.54 -24.09
CA ASP A 26 -11.28 1.55 -22.79
C ASP A 26 -10.88 0.15 -22.30
N VAL A 27 -9.71 0.04 -21.66
CA VAL A 27 -9.19 -1.20 -21.05
C VAL A 27 -9.37 -1.17 -19.53
N ARG A 28 -9.40 -2.35 -18.91
CA ARG A 28 -9.47 -2.52 -17.46
C ARG A 28 -8.18 -3.13 -16.95
N LEU A 29 -7.76 -2.72 -15.75
CA LEU A 29 -6.63 -3.31 -15.05
C LEU A 29 -7.15 -4.36 -14.06
N LEU A 30 -6.81 -5.63 -14.25
CA LEU A 30 -7.26 -6.71 -13.38
C LEU A 30 -6.11 -7.23 -12.50
N GLN A 31 -6.47 -7.73 -11.33
CA GLN A 31 -5.54 -8.46 -10.47
C GLN A 31 -4.98 -9.69 -11.18
N ALA A 32 -3.71 -10.00 -10.91
CA ALA A 32 -3.13 -11.26 -11.37
C ALA A 32 -3.70 -12.45 -10.59
N GLN A 33 -3.71 -13.63 -11.21
CA GLN A 33 -4.03 -14.90 -10.58
C GLN A 33 -3.12 -15.19 -9.37
N ASP A 34 -1.84 -14.84 -9.48
CA ASP A 34 -0.90 -14.90 -8.35
C ASP A 34 -1.04 -13.66 -7.46
N SER A 35 -1.91 -13.74 -6.46
CA SER A 35 -2.15 -12.63 -5.52
C SER A 35 -0.89 -12.15 -4.77
N ASN A 36 0.12 -13.01 -4.59
CA ASN A 36 1.38 -12.65 -3.93
C ASN A 36 2.32 -11.86 -4.85
N LYS A 37 2.15 -12.01 -6.17
CA LYS A 37 2.90 -11.31 -7.22
C LYS A 37 2.10 -10.24 -7.94
N ASP A 38 0.85 -10.02 -7.53
CA ASP A 38 0.00 -8.94 -8.01
C ASP A 38 0.65 -7.55 -7.81
N GLN A 39 1.02 -6.94 -8.91
CA GLN A 39 1.55 -5.58 -9.10
C GLN A 39 0.48 -4.53 -9.46
N THR A 40 -0.83 -4.84 -9.47
CA THR A 40 -1.86 -3.84 -9.82
C THR A 40 -1.77 -2.58 -8.95
N PHE A 41 -1.38 -2.75 -7.68
CA PHE A 41 -1.10 -1.65 -6.76
C PHE A 41 -0.10 -0.61 -7.30
N PHE A 42 0.92 -1.04 -8.05
CA PHE A 42 1.92 -0.14 -8.62
C PHE A 42 1.49 0.44 -9.97
N LEU A 43 0.61 -0.27 -10.68
CA LEU A 43 0.09 0.15 -11.99
C LEU A 43 -1.18 1.00 -11.87
N SER A 44 -1.73 1.18 -10.67
CA SER A 44 -3.01 1.86 -10.41
C SER A 44 -3.00 3.37 -10.68
N GLN A 45 -1.87 3.92 -11.11
CA GLN A 45 -1.68 5.31 -11.55
C GLN A 45 -1.32 5.43 -13.04
N ILE A 46 -1.29 4.33 -13.79
CA ILE A 46 -0.97 4.39 -15.22
C ILE A 46 -2.16 4.98 -15.97
N PRO A 47 -1.95 5.99 -16.84
CA PRO A 47 -3.02 6.54 -17.67
C PRO A 47 -3.59 5.51 -18.63
N GLN A 48 -4.90 5.62 -18.87
CA GLN A 48 -5.63 4.71 -19.75
C GLN A 48 -5.01 4.58 -21.15
N GLN A 49 -4.56 5.69 -21.73
CA GLN A 49 -3.91 5.73 -23.04
C GLN A 49 -2.64 4.86 -23.11
N THR A 50 -1.90 4.79 -22.00
CA THR A 50 -0.71 3.95 -21.88
C THR A 50 -1.09 2.50 -21.69
N LEU A 51 -2.04 2.20 -20.80
CA LEU A 51 -2.51 0.81 -20.57
C LEU A 51 -3.05 0.16 -21.85
N ARG A 52 -3.74 0.93 -22.70
CA ARG A 52 -4.22 0.45 -24.02
C ARG A 52 -3.11 -0.04 -24.96
N ARG A 53 -1.86 0.31 -24.69
CA ARG A 53 -0.67 -0.07 -25.48
C ARG A 53 0.22 -1.07 -24.75
N CYS A 54 -0.20 -1.54 -23.57
CA CYS A 54 0.53 -2.52 -22.78
C CYS A 54 -0.05 -3.92 -22.99
N MET A 55 0.82 -4.94 -22.88
CA MET A 55 0.43 -6.33 -22.81
C MET A 55 1.03 -6.94 -21.54
N PHE A 56 0.21 -7.69 -20.80
CA PHE A 56 0.69 -8.42 -19.64
C PHE A 56 0.41 -9.91 -19.83
N PRO A 57 1.39 -10.67 -20.35
CA PRO A 57 1.18 -12.07 -20.75
C PRO A 57 1.21 -13.06 -19.57
N LEU A 58 1.64 -12.61 -18.38
CA LEU A 58 1.97 -13.49 -17.26
C LEU A 58 0.92 -13.56 -16.15
N GLY A 59 -0.17 -12.80 -16.20
CA GLY A 59 -1.05 -12.70 -15.03
C GLY A 59 -2.00 -13.86 -14.83
N ASN A 60 -2.21 -14.69 -15.86
CA ASN A 60 -2.94 -15.95 -15.75
C ASN A 60 -1.99 -17.10 -15.37
N TYR A 61 -0.84 -16.78 -14.79
CA TYR A 61 0.14 -17.76 -14.37
C TYR A 61 0.60 -17.48 -12.95
N LEU A 62 0.70 -18.55 -12.18
CA LEU A 62 1.45 -18.54 -10.93
C LEU A 62 2.94 -18.37 -11.23
N LYS A 63 3.68 -17.70 -10.33
CA LYS A 63 5.11 -17.50 -10.51
C LYS A 63 5.89 -18.79 -10.77
N ASN A 64 5.51 -19.87 -10.10
CA ASN A 64 6.15 -21.18 -10.27
C ASN A 64 5.94 -21.72 -11.68
N HIS A 65 4.76 -21.54 -12.29
CA HIS A 65 4.52 -21.91 -13.68
C HIS A 65 5.38 -21.09 -14.64
N VAL A 66 5.53 -19.78 -14.39
CA VAL A 66 6.42 -18.93 -15.19
C VAL A 66 7.87 -19.41 -15.13
N LYS A 67 8.35 -19.83 -13.95
CA LYS A 67 9.70 -20.41 -13.82
C LYS A 67 9.87 -21.73 -14.58
N VAL A 68 8.87 -22.60 -14.55
CA VAL A 68 8.89 -23.86 -15.32
C VAL A 68 8.92 -23.58 -16.82
N MET A 69 8.07 -22.68 -17.32
CA MET A 69 8.07 -22.26 -18.73
C MET A 69 9.43 -21.69 -19.16
N ALA A 70 10.04 -20.85 -18.30
CA ALA A 70 11.37 -20.31 -18.56
C ALA A 70 12.45 -21.42 -18.63
N MET A 71 12.41 -22.42 -17.75
CA MET A 71 13.34 -23.56 -17.81
C MET A 71 13.17 -24.39 -19.09
N GLN A 72 11.92 -24.66 -19.49
CA GLN A 72 11.60 -25.40 -20.71
C GLN A 72 12.04 -24.66 -21.98
N ALA A 73 12.00 -23.32 -21.96
CA ALA A 73 12.49 -22.48 -23.05
C ALA A 73 14.02 -22.28 -23.06
N GLY A 74 14.78 -23.00 -22.21
CA GLY A 74 16.23 -22.87 -22.12
C GLY A 74 16.72 -21.65 -21.31
N LEU A 75 15.84 -20.92 -20.64
CA LEU A 75 16.15 -19.73 -19.84
C LEU A 75 16.46 -20.07 -18.37
N CYS A 76 17.15 -21.19 -18.11
CA CYS A 76 17.41 -21.72 -16.76
C CYS A 76 18.10 -20.72 -15.82
N GLN A 77 19.04 -19.92 -16.34
CA GLN A 77 19.73 -18.91 -15.54
C GLN A 77 18.77 -17.83 -15.04
N ILE A 78 17.83 -17.42 -15.88
CA ILE A 78 16.83 -16.41 -15.54
C ILE A 78 15.82 -16.98 -14.54
N ALA A 79 15.39 -18.23 -14.72
CA ALA A 79 14.46 -18.90 -13.80
C ALA A 79 15.02 -19.06 -12.37
N ARG A 80 16.34 -19.21 -12.24
CA ARG A 80 17.07 -19.34 -10.96
C ARG A 80 17.48 -18.00 -10.34
N LYS A 81 17.48 -16.91 -11.10
CA LYS A 81 17.84 -15.58 -10.60
C LYS A 81 16.91 -15.20 -9.44
N LYS A 82 17.50 -14.73 -8.34
CA LYS A 82 16.73 -14.16 -7.22
C LYS A 82 16.02 -12.90 -7.69
N GLU A 83 14.78 -12.73 -7.23
CA GLU A 83 13.97 -11.56 -7.56
C GLU A 83 14.61 -10.29 -7.01
N SER A 84 14.44 -9.19 -7.73
CA SER A 84 14.83 -7.87 -7.26
C SER A 84 13.88 -7.43 -6.15
N MET A 85 14.43 -7.06 -5.00
CA MET A 85 13.69 -6.55 -3.84
C MET A 85 14.12 -5.11 -3.57
N GLY A 86 13.20 -4.28 -3.09
CA GLY A 86 13.45 -2.86 -2.81
C GLY A 86 13.07 -1.92 -3.96
N ILE A 87 13.52 -0.67 -3.86
CA ILE A 87 13.23 0.36 -4.87
C ILE A 87 14.08 0.08 -6.12
N CYS A 88 13.43 0.05 -7.30
CA CYS A 88 14.02 -0.40 -8.56
C CYS A 88 15.40 0.19 -8.90
N PHE A 89 15.70 1.43 -8.49
CA PHE A 89 16.93 2.13 -8.83
C PHE A 89 17.96 2.24 -7.70
N VAL A 90 17.59 1.85 -6.46
CA VAL A 90 18.48 1.95 -5.29
C VAL A 90 19.43 0.74 -5.20
N GLY A 91 19.04 -0.39 -5.79
CA GLY A 91 19.82 -1.63 -5.73
C GLY A 91 19.77 -2.29 -4.34
N LYS A 92 20.78 -3.13 -4.04
CA LYS A 92 20.87 -3.90 -2.78
C LYS A 92 21.52 -3.08 -1.65
N ARG A 93 20.94 -1.94 -1.29
CA ARG A 93 21.40 -1.11 -0.16
C ARG A 93 20.30 -0.98 0.87
N GLU A 94 20.69 -0.77 2.13
CA GLU A 94 19.74 -0.39 3.18
C GLU A 94 19.18 1.00 2.87
N PHE A 95 17.85 1.13 2.92
CA PHE A 95 17.16 2.37 2.55
C PHE A 95 17.59 3.57 3.42
N GLN A 96 17.94 3.29 4.68
CA GLN A 96 18.37 4.32 5.64
C GLN A 96 19.68 4.98 5.21
N ASP A 97 20.65 4.18 4.79
CA ASP A 97 21.95 4.67 4.34
C ASP A 97 21.79 5.47 3.06
N PHE A 98 20.97 4.97 2.13
CA PHE A 98 20.68 5.66 0.87
C PHE A 98 20.06 7.05 1.09
N ILE A 99 19.06 7.20 1.97
CA ILE A 99 18.42 8.50 2.18
C ILE A 99 19.35 9.49 2.89
N SER A 100 20.24 9.03 3.76
CA SER A 100 21.20 9.90 4.44
C SER A 100 22.22 10.55 3.49
N GLU A 101 22.40 10.01 2.27
CA GLU A 101 23.21 10.65 1.22
C GLU A 101 22.55 11.95 0.68
N TYR A 102 21.23 12.09 0.84
CA TYR A 102 20.45 13.21 0.27
C TYR A 102 19.82 14.12 1.32
N ILE A 103 19.53 13.58 2.52
CA ILE A 103 18.84 14.32 3.59
C ILE A 103 19.69 14.23 4.85
N ALA A 104 20.08 15.39 5.39
CA ALA A 104 20.83 15.45 6.63
C ALA A 104 20.02 14.90 7.81
N ASP A 105 20.68 14.11 8.64
CA ASP A 105 20.13 13.59 9.88
C ASP A 105 19.92 14.72 10.89
N LYS A 106 18.72 14.75 11.48
CA LYS A 106 18.39 15.66 12.57
C LYS A 106 17.88 14.84 13.77
N PRO A 107 18.77 14.50 14.71
CA PRO A 107 18.39 13.74 15.87
C PRO A 107 17.30 14.44 16.68
N GLY A 108 16.37 13.65 17.21
CA GLY A 108 15.22 14.14 17.97
C GLY A 108 14.78 13.13 19.02
N ASN A 109 13.64 13.40 19.67
CA ASN A 109 13.19 12.64 20.82
C ASN A 109 12.06 11.68 20.46
N TYR A 110 12.08 10.51 21.11
CA TYR A 110 10.90 9.65 21.19
C TYR A 110 10.09 10.01 22.43
N ILE A 111 8.82 10.39 22.24
CA ILE A 111 7.88 10.67 23.31
C ILE A 111 6.82 9.58 23.34
N ASP A 112 6.61 8.96 24.50
CA ASP A 112 5.55 7.99 24.69
C ASP A 112 4.18 8.69 24.78
N LEU A 113 3.20 8.22 24.00
CA LEU A 113 1.87 8.83 23.98
C LEU A 113 1.15 8.68 25.32
N ASP A 114 1.32 7.53 26.00
CA ASP A 114 0.56 7.21 27.21
C ASP A 114 1.07 8.00 28.43
N SER A 115 2.39 8.00 28.63
CA SER A 115 3.02 8.69 29.76
C SER A 115 3.38 10.16 29.50
N GLY A 116 3.47 10.56 28.23
CA GLY A 116 4.00 11.87 27.83
C GLY A 116 5.51 12.02 28.03
N LEU A 117 6.21 10.97 28.48
CA LEU A 117 7.63 11.03 28.82
C LEU A 117 8.52 10.81 27.60
N GLN A 118 9.71 11.41 27.64
CA GLN A 118 10.78 11.04 26.73
C GLN A 118 11.33 9.66 27.10
N ILE A 119 11.29 8.74 26.15
CA ILE A 119 11.75 7.36 26.33
C ILE A 119 12.94 6.99 25.46
N GLY A 120 13.43 7.92 24.62
CA GLY A 120 14.62 7.69 23.81
C GLY A 120 14.92 8.81 22.82
N LYS A 121 15.84 8.53 21.89
CA LYS A 121 16.21 9.41 20.78
C LYS A 121 16.14 8.68 19.44
N HIS A 122 15.93 9.42 18.36
CA HIS A 122 15.97 8.93 16.98
C HIS A 122 16.97 9.72 16.16
N ASP A 123 17.45 9.13 15.06
CA ASP A 123 18.48 9.76 14.21
C ASP A 123 17.88 10.63 13.09
N GLY A 124 16.55 10.58 12.90
CA GLY A 124 15.85 11.48 11.98
C GLY A 124 14.41 11.07 11.71
N ILE A 125 13.53 12.06 11.50
CA ILE A 125 12.11 11.82 11.20
C ILE A 125 11.90 11.17 9.84
N HIS A 126 12.74 11.50 8.87
CA HIS A 126 12.67 10.96 7.50
C HIS A 126 12.98 9.45 7.45
N LYS A 127 13.71 8.94 8.45
CA LYS A 127 14.08 7.53 8.61
C LYS A 127 12.94 6.64 9.11
N ARG A 128 11.82 7.23 9.54
CA ARG A 128 10.75 6.52 10.23
C ARG A 128 9.42 6.61 9.49
N THR A 129 8.66 5.51 9.54
CA THR A 129 7.31 5.41 8.97
C THR A 129 6.30 5.16 10.07
N ILE A 130 5.08 5.70 9.93
CA ILE A 130 3.98 5.42 10.86
C ILE A 130 3.75 3.90 10.96
N GLY A 131 3.55 3.40 12.17
CA GLY A 131 3.37 1.98 12.46
C GLY A 131 4.65 1.15 12.45
N GLN A 132 5.81 1.72 12.11
CA GLN A 132 7.10 1.02 12.14
C GLN A 132 7.50 0.72 13.59
N ARG A 133 8.00 -0.50 13.83
CA ARG A 133 8.58 -0.88 15.13
C ARG A 133 9.84 -0.06 15.40
N CYS A 134 9.92 0.53 16.58
CA CYS A 134 11.10 1.21 17.09
C CYS A 134 11.73 0.35 18.19
N LYS A 135 13.05 0.13 18.11
CA LYS A 135 13.82 -0.46 19.20
C LYS A 135 14.25 0.67 20.12
N ILE A 136 13.69 0.70 21.33
CA ILE A 136 14.00 1.69 22.35
C ILE A 136 14.80 0.98 23.43
N ALA A 137 15.98 1.49 23.75
CA ALA A 137 16.85 0.88 24.74
C ALA A 137 16.17 0.87 26.12
N GLY A 138 16.22 -0.26 26.83
CA GLY A 138 15.60 -0.43 28.15
C GLY A 138 14.07 -0.63 28.14
N ALA A 139 13.40 -0.59 26.99
CA ALA A 139 11.96 -0.82 26.92
C ALA A 139 11.61 -2.31 27.05
N LEU A 140 10.72 -2.65 28.00
CA LEU A 140 10.23 -4.02 28.22
C LEU A 140 9.29 -4.52 27.11
N LYS A 141 8.61 -3.61 26.41
CA LYS A 141 7.67 -3.90 25.32
C LYS A 141 8.10 -3.20 24.02
N PRO A 142 7.75 -3.75 22.84
CA PRO A 142 8.05 -3.08 21.57
C PRO A 142 7.24 -1.79 21.43
N TYR A 143 7.88 -0.75 20.93
CA TYR A 143 7.24 0.52 20.60
C TYR A 143 7.03 0.68 19.10
N TYR A 144 6.05 1.49 18.72
CA TYR A 144 5.70 1.75 17.33
C TYR A 144 5.47 3.25 17.10
N VAL A 145 5.89 3.74 15.94
CA VAL A 145 5.66 5.14 15.53
C VAL A 145 4.17 5.41 15.40
N PHE A 146 3.63 6.34 16.19
CA PHE A 146 2.25 6.79 16.08
C PHE A 146 2.16 8.08 15.26
N ASN A 147 2.99 9.08 15.57
CA ASN A 147 2.98 10.37 14.92
C ASN A 147 4.41 10.88 14.70
N LYS A 148 4.58 11.75 13.69
CA LYS A 148 5.84 12.43 13.39
C LYS A 148 5.55 13.92 13.30
N ASP A 149 6.10 14.68 14.24
CA ASP A 149 5.99 16.13 14.26
C ASP A 149 7.32 16.74 13.77
N GLN A 150 7.25 17.34 12.59
CA GLN A 150 8.41 17.95 11.95
C GLN A 150 8.82 19.27 12.59
N GLU A 151 7.89 20.01 13.18
CA GLU A 151 8.16 21.32 13.80
C GLU A 151 8.94 21.14 15.09
N SER A 152 8.45 20.26 15.98
CA SER A 152 9.12 19.94 17.24
C SER A 152 10.24 18.90 17.11
N ASN A 153 10.49 18.38 15.89
CA ASN A 153 11.41 17.28 15.61
C ASN A 153 11.24 16.08 16.56
N THR A 154 9.98 15.70 16.79
CA THR A 154 9.61 14.66 17.75
C THR A 154 8.87 13.52 17.06
N ILE A 155 9.15 12.29 17.50
CA ILE A 155 8.37 11.12 17.12
C ILE A 155 7.60 10.61 18.32
N THR A 156 6.27 10.73 18.26
CA THR A 156 5.39 10.13 19.24
C THR A 156 5.28 8.64 18.97
N VAL A 157 5.48 7.83 19.99
CA VAL A 157 5.44 6.36 19.93
C VAL A 157 4.45 5.79 20.92
N VAL A 158 4.02 4.57 20.66
CA VAL A 158 3.08 3.84 21.52
C VAL A 158 3.59 2.44 21.79
N GLY A 159 3.31 1.93 22.99
CA GLY A 159 3.71 0.60 23.40
C GLY A 159 2.74 -0.49 22.94
N GLY A 160 3.26 -1.55 22.31
CA GLY A 160 2.48 -2.71 21.87
C GLY A 160 1.94 -2.59 20.44
N THR A 161 1.70 -3.74 19.81
CA THR A 161 1.22 -3.82 18.42
C THR A 161 -0.22 -3.36 18.25
N THR A 162 -1.02 -3.50 19.30
CA THR A 162 -2.48 -3.37 19.34
C THR A 162 -2.95 -2.04 19.95
N HIS A 163 -2.07 -1.06 20.07
CA HIS A 163 -2.40 0.22 20.67
C HIS A 163 -3.45 0.95 19.82
N SER A 164 -4.57 1.38 20.41
CA SER A 164 -5.72 1.98 19.69
C SER A 164 -5.36 3.25 18.92
N ALA A 165 -4.31 3.96 19.33
CA ALA A 165 -3.81 5.13 18.60
C ALA A 165 -3.33 4.78 17.17
N LEU A 166 -2.91 3.54 16.92
CA LEU A 166 -2.46 3.13 15.58
C LEU A 166 -3.61 2.81 14.64
N TYR A 167 -4.85 2.78 15.10
CA TYR A 167 -5.99 2.30 14.33
C TYR A 167 -6.94 3.44 14.00
N THR A 168 -7.36 3.50 12.73
CA THR A 168 -8.45 4.35 12.27
C THR A 168 -9.27 3.62 11.22
N ASP A 169 -10.53 4.00 11.08
CA ASP A 169 -11.48 3.37 10.17
C ASP A 169 -11.95 4.31 9.06
N PHE A 170 -11.29 5.45 8.86
CA PHE A 170 -11.50 6.24 7.67
C PHE A 170 -10.27 7.03 7.26
N LEU A 171 -10.27 7.50 6.01
CA LEU A 171 -9.23 8.34 5.45
C LEU A 171 -9.80 9.26 4.36
N ILE A 172 -9.04 10.30 4.02
CA ILE A 172 -9.35 11.23 2.93
C ILE A 172 -8.18 11.28 1.96
N THR A 173 -8.49 11.21 0.66
CA THR A 173 -7.50 11.24 -0.41
C THR A 173 -7.45 12.58 -1.13
N ARG A 174 -6.53 12.72 -2.10
CA ARG A 174 -6.61 13.73 -3.17
C ARG A 174 -7.70 13.34 -4.18
N LYS A 175 -7.77 14.10 -5.28
CA LYS A 175 -8.46 13.66 -6.50
C LYS A 175 -7.97 12.27 -6.89
N ILE A 176 -8.91 11.39 -7.19
CA ILE A 176 -8.60 10.02 -7.62
C ILE A 176 -8.24 9.97 -9.10
N HIS A 177 -7.26 9.13 -9.42
CA HIS A 177 -7.01 8.65 -10.77
C HIS A 177 -7.81 7.36 -10.98
N TRP A 178 -8.83 7.41 -11.83
CA TRP A 178 -9.53 6.23 -12.30
C TRP A 178 -8.77 5.63 -13.48
N ILE A 179 -8.61 4.31 -13.48
CA ILE A 179 -7.99 3.59 -14.61
C ILE A 179 -8.90 3.68 -15.84
N SER A 180 -10.16 3.31 -15.63
CA SER A 180 -11.22 3.31 -16.61
C SER A 180 -12.07 4.58 -16.42
N GLU A 181 -13.39 4.46 -16.55
CA GLU A 181 -14.31 5.52 -16.15
C GLU A 181 -14.54 5.56 -14.63
N GLU A 182 -14.97 6.74 -14.15
CA GLU A 182 -15.50 6.87 -12.79
C GLU A 182 -16.73 5.95 -12.61
N PRO A 183 -16.77 5.14 -11.53
CA PRO A 183 -17.91 4.28 -11.21
C PRO A 183 -19.22 5.06 -11.21
N CYS A 184 -20.28 4.46 -11.76
CA CYS A 184 -21.56 5.15 -11.87
C CYS A 184 -22.11 5.50 -10.49
N GLU A 185 -21.88 4.71 -9.47
CA GLU A 185 -22.34 4.97 -8.10
C GLU A 185 -21.84 6.29 -7.53
N LEU A 186 -20.76 6.87 -8.06
CA LEU A 186 -20.15 8.12 -7.56
C LEU A 186 -20.51 9.39 -8.36
N ARG A 187 -21.16 9.28 -9.53
CA ARG A 187 -21.48 10.48 -10.34
C ARG A 187 -22.74 11.24 -9.86
N TRP A 188 -23.45 10.72 -8.87
CA TRP A 188 -24.69 11.27 -8.33
C TRP A 188 -24.38 11.89 -6.96
N ASN A 189 -25.06 12.98 -6.61
CA ASN A 189 -24.91 13.58 -5.28
C ASN A 189 -25.30 12.54 -4.20
N ASN A 190 -24.43 12.36 -3.21
CA ASN A 190 -24.54 11.34 -2.14
C ASN A 190 -24.39 9.88 -2.60
N GLY A 191 -23.83 9.66 -3.78
CA GLY A 191 -23.45 8.34 -4.27
C GLY A 191 -22.47 7.61 -3.35
N VAL A 192 -22.63 6.29 -3.23
CA VAL A 192 -21.79 5.43 -2.39
C VAL A 192 -21.30 4.24 -3.21
N LEU A 193 -19.99 4.10 -3.31
CA LEU A 193 -19.36 2.92 -3.90
C LEU A 193 -18.93 1.96 -2.79
N ASN A 194 -19.50 0.76 -2.81
CA ASN A 194 -19.02 -0.36 -1.99
C ASN A 194 -17.92 -1.09 -2.76
N CYS A 195 -16.72 -1.13 -2.21
CA CYS A 195 -15.59 -1.75 -2.88
C CYS A 195 -14.53 -2.21 -1.87
N ASN A 196 -13.46 -2.81 -2.38
CA ASN A 196 -12.31 -3.20 -1.59
C ASN A 196 -11.18 -2.19 -1.72
N PHE A 197 -10.40 -2.03 -0.65
CA PHE A 197 -9.30 -1.10 -0.58
C PHE A 197 -8.02 -1.79 -0.08
N ARG A 198 -6.87 -1.31 -0.55
CA ARG A 198 -5.57 -1.53 0.10
C ARG A 198 -4.70 -0.29 0.00
N PHE A 199 -3.77 -0.12 0.94
CA PHE A 199 -2.81 0.99 0.93
C PHE A 199 -1.34 0.59 0.96
N GLN A 200 -1.06 -0.70 1.10
CA GLN A 200 0.28 -1.27 1.03
C GLN A 200 0.27 -2.49 0.12
N HIS A 201 1.36 -2.66 -0.63
CA HIS A 201 1.56 -3.85 -1.45
C HIS A 201 1.54 -5.09 -0.54
N ARG A 202 0.77 -6.12 -0.93
CA ARG A 202 0.50 -7.35 -0.16
C ARG A 202 -0.38 -7.24 1.08
N HIS A 203 -0.85 -6.04 1.45
CA HIS A 203 -1.91 -5.98 2.47
C HIS A 203 -3.18 -6.65 1.93
N PRO A 204 -3.92 -7.41 2.78
CA PRO A 204 -5.23 -7.91 2.42
C PRO A 204 -6.15 -6.78 1.96
N LEU A 205 -7.05 -7.11 1.04
CA LEU A 205 -8.14 -6.23 0.67
C LEU A 205 -9.09 -6.06 1.85
N ILE A 206 -9.52 -4.83 2.08
CA ILE A 206 -10.43 -4.45 3.16
C ILE A 206 -11.67 -3.84 2.53
N ALA A 207 -12.83 -4.36 2.92
CA ALA A 207 -14.12 -3.81 2.51
C ALA A 207 -14.27 -2.36 3.01
N CYS A 208 -14.75 -1.50 2.12
CA CYS A 208 -14.90 -0.09 2.40
C CYS A 208 -16.05 0.53 1.60
N ARG A 209 -16.51 1.68 2.10
CA ARG A 209 -17.46 2.57 1.45
C ARG A 209 -16.74 3.84 1.04
N VAL A 210 -16.88 4.19 -0.22
CA VAL A 210 -16.25 5.37 -0.82
C VAL A 210 -17.32 6.39 -1.14
N TYR A 211 -17.07 7.62 -0.72
CA TYR A 211 -17.92 8.79 -0.94
C TYR A 211 -17.10 9.85 -1.67
N LYS A 212 -17.68 10.40 -2.74
CA LYS A 212 -17.06 11.50 -3.48
C LYS A 212 -17.39 12.83 -2.81
N MET A 213 -16.36 13.62 -2.52
CA MET A 213 -16.47 14.98 -2.01
C MET A 213 -16.55 15.99 -3.16
N SER A 214 -16.96 17.23 -2.87
CA SER A 214 -17.20 18.30 -3.87
C SER A 214 -15.98 18.70 -4.73
N ASN A 215 -14.77 18.28 -4.38
CA ASN A 215 -13.52 18.57 -5.07
C ASN A 215 -12.85 17.32 -5.67
N ASP A 216 -13.64 16.31 -6.03
CA ASP A 216 -13.21 14.99 -6.52
C ASP A 216 -12.31 14.21 -5.53
N ARG A 217 -12.15 14.68 -4.30
CA ARG A 217 -11.51 13.91 -3.23
C ARG A 217 -12.43 12.79 -2.79
N LEU A 218 -11.83 11.73 -2.25
CA LEU A 218 -12.59 10.63 -1.69
C LEU A 218 -12.50 10.66 -0.18
N PHE A 219 -13.66 10.52 0.46
CA PHE A 219 -13.77 10.05 1.83
C PHE A 219 -13.99 8.54 1.77
N ILE A 220 -13.11 7.77 2.39
CA ILE A 220 -13.16 6.31 2.39
C ILE A 220 -13.36 5.85 3.83
N ARG A 221 -14.49 5.21 4.08
CA ARG A 221 -14.86 4.59 5.35
C ARG A 221 -14.57 3.10 5.26
N LEU A 222 -13.70 2.59 6.11
CA LEU A 222 -13.38 1.17 6.20
C LEU A 222 -14.44 0.49 7.07
N ASP A 223 -14.83 -0.73 6.71
CA ASP A 223 -15.68 -1.55 7.57
C ASP A 223 -14.91 -2.09 8.79
N ALA A 224 -13.58 -2.07 8.69
CA ALA A 224 -12.62 -2.48 9.70
C ALA A 224 -11.60 -1.37 10.02
N PRO A 225 -11.32 -1.07 11.30
CA PRO A 225 -10.18 -0.24 11.64
C PRO A 225 -8.89 -0.88 11.13
N LEU A 226 -8.06 -0.06 10.50
CA LEU A 226 -6.80 -0.48 9.92
C LEU A 226 -5.64 0.20 10.62
N ARG A 227 -4.61 -0.59 10.86
CA ARG A 227 -3.40 -0.13 11.54
C ARG A 227 -2.53 0.73 10.61
N ALA A 228 -2.07 1.85 11.12
CA ALA A 228 -1.01 2.70 10.57
C ALA A 228 -1.28 3.21 9.13
N ILE A 229 -2.52 3.64 8.86
CA ILE A 229 -2.82 4.37 7.63
C ILE A 229 -1.91 5.60 7.56
N THR A 230 -1.12 5.71 6.49
CA THR A 230 -0.04 6.69 6.41
C THR A 230 -0.29 7.70 5.30
N LYS A 231 -0.28 8.99 5.65
CA LYS A 231 -0.30 10.10 4.68
C LYS A 231 0.85 9.96 3.68
N GLY A 232 0.57 10.17 2.40
CA GLY A 232 1.54 10.05 1.31
C GLY A 232 1.58 8.65 0.65
N GLN A 233 1.05 7.61 1.30
CA GLN A 233 0.78 6.34 0.62
C GLN A 233 -0.45 6.45 -0.28
N TYR A 234 -0.66 5.47 -1.16
CA TYR A 234 -1.78 5.45 -2.10
C TYR A 234 -2.88 4.52 -1.60
N ALA A 235 -4.11 5.01 -1.65
CA ALA A 235 -5.34 4.25 -1.57
C ALA A 235 -5.65 3.64 -2.93
N VAL A 236 -5.65 2.31 -3.06
CA VAL A 236 -6.02 1.61 -4.30
C VAL A 236 -7.35 0.91 -4.11
N LEU A 237 -8.30 1.15 -5.02
CA LEU A 237 -9.67 0.65 -4.96
C LEU A 237 -9.88 -0.50 -5.95
N TYR A 238 -10.64 -1.50 -5.52
CA TYR A 238 -10.91 -2.72 -6.27
C TYR A 238 -12.38 -3.11 -6.23
N SER A 239 -12.95 -3.52 -7.36
CA SER A 239 -14.28 -4.15 -7.44
C SER A 239 -14.13 -5.55 -8.01
N GLY A 240 -14.36 -6.57 -7.19
CA GLY A 240 -13.96 -7.94 -7.54
C GLY A 240 -12.45 -7.99 -7.83
N GLU A 241 -12.10 -8.41 -9.04
CA GLU A 241 -10.71 -8.47 -9.53
C GLU A 241 -10.25 -7.18 -10.23
N GLU A 242 -11.16 -6.23 -10.49
CA GLU A 242 -10.83 -5.00 -11.22
C GLU A 242 -10.21 -3.95 -10.29
N CYS A 243 -9.02 -3.46 -10.65
CA CYS A 243 -8.42 -2.27 -10.07
C CYS A 243 -9.07 -1.02 -10.67
N LEU A 244 -9.92 -0.36 -9.89
CA LEU A 244 -10.67 0.82 -10.34
C LEU A 244 -9.76 2.04 -10.51
N GLY A 245 -8.75 2.17 -9.65
CA GLY A 245 -7.94 3.37 -9.59
C GLY A 245 -7.27 3.57 -8.25
N SER A 246 -6.57 4.69 -8.11
CA SER A 246 -5.93 5.03 -6.86
C SER A 246 -5.78 6.53 -6.62
N SER A 247 -5.60 6.90 -5.35
CA SER A 247 -5.34 8.28 -4.95
C SER A 247 -4.42 8.34 -3.74
N MET A 248 -3.61 9.39 -3.66
CA MET A 248 -2.74 9.61 -2.51
C MET A 248 -3.56 9.98 -1.27
N ILE A 249 -3.26 9.32 -0.16
CA ILE A 249 -3.85 9.58 1.16
C ILE A 249 -3.33 10.90 1.69
N THR A 250 -4.23 11.82 1.99
CA THR A 250 -3.91 13.17 2.52
C THR A 250 -4.12 13.27 4.02
N TYR A 251 -5.05 12.47 4.54
CA TYR A 251 -5.45 12.47 5.93
C TYR A 251 -5.88 11.06 6.32
N ALA A 252 -5.34 10.56 7.43
CA ALA A 252 -5.89 9.42 8.13
C ALA A 252 -6.82 9.98 9.21
N GLY A 253 -7.99 9.36 9.39
CA GLY A 253 -8.96 9.79 10.40
C GLY A 253 -8.38 9.84 11.82
N PRO A 254 -9.10 10.45 12.78
CA PRO A 254 -8.75 10.36 14.18
C PRO A 254 -8.56 8.89 14.56
N SER A 255 -7.58 8.67 15.42
CA SER A 255 -7.30 7.34 15.92
C SER A 255 -8.40 6.88 16.88
N TYR A 256 -8.52 5.57 17.06
CA TYR A 256 -9.46 5.02 18.03
C TYR A 256 -9.17 5.51 19.45
N PHE A 257 -7.89 5.73 19.78
CA PHE A 257 -7.49 6.38 21.03
C PHE A 257 -8.10 7.77 21.18
N ALA A 258 -8.00 8.63 20.17
CA ALA A 258 -8.58 9.98 20.20
C ALA A 258 -10.11 9.97 20.28
N LEU A 259 -10.74 8.90 19.81
CA LEU A 259 -12.20 8.69 19.88
C LEU A 259 -12.66 7.97 21.16
N GLY A 260 -11.76 7.62 22.08
CA GLY A 260 -12.08 6.82 23.27
C GLY A 260 -12.56 5.39 22.96
N ARG A 261 -12.21 4.84 21.79
CA ARG A 261 -12.60 3.50 21.34
C ARG A 261 -11.47 2.49 21.57
N ASN A 262 -11.84 1.27 21.91
CA ASN A 262 -10.91 0.14 21.96
C ASN A 262 -10.91 -0.64 20.64
N CYS A 263 -9.81 -1.32 20.34
CA CYS A 263 -9.61 -2.11 19.13
C CYS A 263 -9.52 -3.62 19.41
N THR A 264 -9.64 -4.04 20.67
CA THR A 264 -9.48 -5.44 21.11
C THR A 264 -10.36 -6.44 20.37
N ASP A 265 -11.62 -6.11 20.09
CA ASP A 265 -12.54 -7.03 19.43
C ASP A 265 -12.21 -7.23 17.95
N TYR A 266 -11.72 -6.18 17.29
CA TYR A 266 -11.37 -6.21 15.87
C TYR A 266 -10.04 -6.91 15.60
N ILE A 267 -9.10 -6.81 16.53
CA ILE A 267 -7.75 -7.37 16.42
C ILE A 267 -7.76 -8.89 16.50
N ARG A 268 -8.67 -9.48 17.30
CA ARG A 268 -8.90 -10.94 17.30
C ARG A 268 -9.24 -11.44 15.89
N TRP A 269 -10.12 -10.73 15.19
CA TRP A 269 -10.56 -11.08 13.83
C TRP A 269 -9.42 -10.97 12.80
N HIS A 270 -8.63 -9.88 12.86
CA HIS A 270 -7.53 -9.67 11.91
C HIS A 270 -6.36 -10.65 12.13
N ASN A 271 -6.05 -11.00 13.38
CA ASN A 271 -5.04 -11.99 13.70
C ASN A 271 -5.46 -13.39 13.21
N LEU A 272 -6.74 -13.75 13.30
CA LEU A 272 -7.30 -15.01 12.76
C LEU A 272 -7.14 -15.12 11.24
N ILE A 273 -7.38 -14.03 10.50
CA ILE A 273 -7.17 -14.00 9.04
C ILE A 273 -5.69 -14.08 8.70
N ALA A 274 -4.83 -13.39 9.45
CA ALA A 274 -3.38 -13.42 9.24
C ALA A 274 -2.76 -14.79 9.53
N SER A 275 -3.29 -15.54 10.51
CA SER A 275 -2.83 -16.89 10.85
C SER A 275 -3.36 -17.99 9.94
N ASN A 276 -4.50 -17.78 9.26
CA ASN A 276 -5.07 -18.75 8.31
C ASN A 276 -4.45 -18.68 6.90
N LYS A 277 -3.29 -18.02 6.74
CA LYS A 277 -2.48 -18.00 5.52
C LYS A 277 -1.11 -18.69 5.74
N VAL A 278 -1.13 -19.88 6.35
CA VAL A 278 0.00 -20.82 6.34
C VAL A 278 -0.34 -21.98 5.41
#